data_AF-A0A1Q8B7K5-F1
#
_entry.id   AF-A0A1Q8B7K5-F1
#
_cell.length_a   1.000
_cell.length_b   1.000
_cell.length_c   1.000
_cell.angle_alpha   90.00
_cell.angle_beta   90.00
_cell.angle_gamma   90.00
#
_symmetry.space_group_name_H-M   'P 1'
#
loop_
_entity.id
_entity.type
_entity.pdbx_description
1 polymer ?
#
loop_
_entity_poly.entity_id
_entity_poly.type
_entity_poly.pdbx_seq_one_letter_code
_entity_poly.pdbx_strand_id
1 'polypeptide(L)'
;MMIASFILFLAASTVDLDIVAVPLTNDIKILLTPAGRSELKRDGNVSQVKIEIDRIAAPKSLAPAFNTYVVWAVSPEGIFDNLGELQINGNKGQFTATTRFGQFGILISAEPHYLVDRPSSAVAYRGQTPKTDVRRKMVSVEVGSYDYSSLAAPSSIGLQGWIVQARAAFQIARNAAADRLAPEEFRNAQVAIGSLEELIMRAAPADILWPTANEVIGWSQRATVAARARSKN
;
A
#
# COMPACT_ATOMS: atom_id res chain seq x y z
N MET A 1 -19.23 -0.82 -39.27
CA MET A 1 -18.75 0.08 -38.20
C MET A 1 -17.88 -0.75 -37.27
N MET A 2 -16.57 -0.74 -37.46
CA MET A 2 -15.62 -1.38 -36.53
C MET A 2 -15.55 -0.50 -35.28
N ILE A 3 -15.99 -1.02 -34.15
CA ILE A 3 -15.72 -0.42 -32.85
C ILE A 3 -14.25 -0.74 -32.57
N ALA A 4 -13.39 0.27 -32.67
CA ALA A 4 -12.01 0.15 -32.21
C ALA A 4 -12.05 -0.07 -30.69
N SER A 5 -11.76 -1.29 -30.25
CA SER A 5 -11.46 -1.59 -28.86
C SER A 5 -10.22 -0.79 -28.47
N PHE A 6 -10.42 0.30 -27.74
CA PHE A 6 -9.34 1.06 -27.13
C PHE A 6 -8.78 0.22 -25.99
N ILE A 7 -7.68 -0.50 -26.25
CA ILE A 7 -6.90 -1.15 -25.21
C ILE A 7 -6.23 -0.02 -24.42
N LEU A 8 -6.74 0.26 -23.23
CA LEU A 8 -6.10 1.17 -22.29
C LEU A 8 -4.80 0.51 -21.84
N PHE A 9 -3.66 1.02 -22.34
CA PHE A 9 -2.36 0.59 -21.86
C PHE A 9 -2.19 1.05 -20.41
N LEU A 10 -1.88 0.08 -19.54
CA LEU A 10 -1.42 0.31 -18.18
C LEU A 10 -0.16 1.18 -18.24
N ALA A 11 -0.23 2.43 -17.78
CA ALA A 11 0.95 3.28 -17.68
C ALA A 11 1.66 3.00 -16.36
N ALA A 12 2.47 1.94 -16.32
CA ALA A 12 3.49 1.81 -15.29
C ALA A 12 4.36 3.08 -15.34
N SER A 13 4.52 3.74 -14.19
CA SER A 13 5.34 4.95 -14.08
C SER A 13 6.66 4.64 -13.40
N THR A 14 7.73 5.31 -13.83
CA THR A 14 9.05 5.16 -13.22
C THR A 14 9.24 6.22 -12.13
N VAL A 15 9.72 5.81 -10.96
CA VAL A 15 10.05 6.70 -9.85
C VAL A 15 11.50 6.54 -9.49
N ASP A 16 12.26 7.64 -9.51
CA ASP A 16 13.63 7.65 -9.01
C ASP A 16 13.64 7.75 -7.48
N LEU A 17 14.39 6.85 -6.85
CA LEU A 17 14.57 6.76 -5.41
C LEU A 17 16.04 6.82 -5.03
N ASP A 18 16.32 7.58 -3.98
CA ASP A 18 17.60 7.52 -3.30
C ASP A 18 17.63 6.29 -2.38
N ILE A 19 18.49 5.35 -2.71
CA ILE A 19 18.78 4.17 -1.91
C ILE A 19 19.95 4.49 -0.98
N VAL A 20 19.76 4.41 0.33
CA VAL A 20 20.80 4.68 1.33
C VAL A 20 21.19 3.43 2.09
N ALA A 21 22.47 3.31 2.42
CA ALA A 21 22.95 2.29 3.37
C ALA A 21 22.77 2.82 4.81
N VAL A 22 22.11 2.04 5.67
CA VAL A 22 21.88 2.39 7.08
C VAL A 22 23.02 1.81 7.94
N PRO A 23 23.94 2.64 8.47
CA PRO A 23 25.07 2.17 9.24
C PRO A 23 24.63 1.71 10.63
N LEU A 24 25.45 0.84 11.25
CA LEU A 24 25.25 0.37 12.63
C LEU A 24 25.58 1.44 13.69
N THR A 25 26.31 2.49 13.31
CA THR A 25 26.92 3.44 14.23
C THR A 25 26.06 4.65 14.56
N ASN A 26 25.14 5.03 13.67
CA ASN A 26 24.38 6.25 13.80
C ASN A 26 23.07 6.19 13.01
N ASP A 27 22.11 7.00 13.44
CA ASP A 27 20.83 7.15 12.76
C ASP A 27 21.01 8.03 11.51
N ILE A 28 20.24 7.75 10.47
CA ILE A 28 20.16 8.54 9.23
C ILE A 28 18.83 9.26 9.18
N LYS A 29 18.88 10.57 8.89
CA LYS A 29 17.68 11.37 8.62
C LYS A 29 17.52 11.58 7.12
N ILE A 30 16.35 11.25 6.60
CA ILE A 30 15.99 11.38 5.19
C ILE A 30 14.84 12.37 5.08
N LEU A 31 14.91 13.29 4.12
CA LEU A 31 13.78 14.13 3.77
C LEU A 31 12.83 13.35 2.87
N LEU A 32 11.54 13.44 3.16
CA LEU A 32 10.49 12.90 2.30
C LEU A 32 9.89 14.07 1.51
N THR A 33 10.05 14.06 0.20
CA THR A 33 9.42 15.05 -0.70
C THR A 33 7.97 14.67 -0.92
N PRO A 34 6.99 15.60 -0.87
CA PRO A 34 7.15 17.06 -0.82
C PRO A 34 7.43 17.65 0.58
N ALA A 35 6.93 17.03 1.65
CA ALA A 35 7.12 17.55 3.01
C ALA A 35 6.94 16.45 4.06
N GLY A 36 8.03 15.84 4.49
CA GLY A 36 8.06 14.86 5.55
C GLY A 36 9.49 14.53 5.93
N ARG A 37 9.64 13.72 6.98
CA ARG A 37 10.95 13.27 7.47
C ARG A 37 10.88 11.80 7.82
N SER A 38 11.99 11.11 7.58
CA SER A 38 12.22 9.76 8.04
C SER A 38 13.52 9.69 8.84
N GLU A 39 13.52 8.85 9.86
CA GLU A 39 14.69 8.49 10.64
C GLU A 39 14.88 6.97 10.53
N LEU A 40 16.06 6.57 10.08
CA LEU A 40 16.46 5.18 9.89
C LEU A 40 17.54 4.84 10.89
N LYS A 41 17.36 3.73 11.60
CA LYS A 41 18.31 3.22 12.58
C LYS A 41 18.57 1.75 12.34
N ARG A 42 19.83 1.34 12.30
CA ARG A 42 20.18 -0.09 12.23
C ARG A 42 20.32 -0.65 13.64
N ASP A 43 19.62 -1.76 13.91
CA ASP A 43 19.71 -2.53 15.15
C ASP A 43 20.04 -3.99 14.80
N GLY A 44 21.34 -4.32 14.84
CA GLY A 44 21.86 -5.61 14.39
C GLY A 44 21.47 -5.93 12.94
N ASN A 45 20.61 -6.92 12.77
CA ASN A 45 20.18 -7.44 11.46
C ASN A 45 18.89 -6.80 10.92
N VAL A 46 18.29 -5.85 11.65
CA VAL A 46 17.09 -5.13 11.23
C VAL A 46 17.33 -3.64 11.19
N SER A 47 16.59 -2.94 10.33
CA SER A 47 16.56 -1.49 10.25
C SER A 47 15.19 -1.01 10.72
N GLN A 48 15.18 -0.16 11.71
CA GLN A 48 13.99 0.57 12.16
C GLN A 48 13.75 1.76 11.24
N VAL A 49 12.49 1.96 10.87
CA VAL A 49 12.02 3.08 10.05
C VAL A 49 11.03 3.86 10.88
N LYS A 50 11.31 5.13 11.12
CA LYS A 50 10.37 6.10 11.68
C LYS A 50 10.05 7.15 10.63
N ILE A 51 8.78 7.54 10.50
CA ILE A 51 8.32 8.57 9.57
C ILE A 51 7.37 9.53 10.28
N GLU A 52 7.54 10.81 9.98
CA GLU A 52 6.62 11.87 10.40
C GLU A 52 6.33 12.81 9.21
N ILE A 53 5.05 13.09 9.00
CA ILE A 53 4.57 13.95 7.90
C ILE A 53 3.56 14.92 8.49
N ASP A 54 3.82 16.22 8.31
CA ASP A 54 2.88 17.28 8.66
C ASP A 54 2.06 17.70 7.45
N ARG A 55 0.82 18.11 7.69
CA ARG A 55 -0.11 18.57 6.63
C ARG A 55 -0.32 17.52 5.54
N ILE A 56 -0.41 16.25 5.94
CA ILE A 56 -0.71 15.17 4.99
C ILE A 56 -2.12 15.36 4.42
N ALA A 57 -2.25 15.22 3.10
CA ALA A 57 -3.54 15.21 2.44
C ALA A 57 -4.26 13.89 2.71
N ALA A 58 -5.59 13.84 2.60
CA ALA A 58 -6.29 12.57 2.65
C ALA A 58 -5.95 11.72 1.41
N PRO A 59 -5.76 10.39 1.51
CA PRO A 59 -5.47 9.54 0.36
C PRO A 59 -6.46 9.73 -0.82
N LYS A 60 -7.72 9.97 -0.48
CA LYS A 60 -8.81 10.23 -1.43
C LYS A 60 -8.61 11.47 -2.31
N SER A 61 -7.74 12.41 -1.92
CA SER A 61 -7.42 13.57 -2.76
C SER A 61 -6.59 13.21 -3.98
N LEU A 62 -5.93 12.05 -3.99
CA LEU A 62 -5.17 11.56 -5.15
C LEU A 62 -6.05 10.77 -6.11
N ALA A 63 -6.93 9.91 -5.59
CA ALA A 63 -8.02 9.30 -6.36
C ALA A 63 -9.13 8.82 -5.42
N PRO A 64 -10.42 8.82 -5.85
CA PRO A 64 -11.55 8.42 -5.01
C PRO A 64 -11.45 6.98 -4.45
N ALA A 65 -10.75 6.09 -5.14
CA ALA A 65 -10.59 4.69 -4.76
C ALA A 65 -9.50 4.44 -3.69
N PHE A 66 -8.66 5.43 -3.37
CA PHE A 66 -7.59 5.26 -2.38
C PHE A 66 -8.03 5.65 -0.98
N ASN A 67 -7.72 4.78 -0.02
CA ASN A 67 -8.25 4.86 1.34
C ASN A 67 -7.14 4.98 2.40
N THR A 68 -5.89 4.69 2.03
CA THR A 68 -4.76 4.67 2.96
C THR A 68 -3.44 5.05 2.28
N TYR A 69 -2.42 5.35 3.07
CA TYR A 69 -1.03 5.42 2.60
C TYR A 69 -0.26 4.21 3.10
N VAL A 70 0.46 3.55 2.18
CA VAL A 70 1.33 2.43 2.48
C VAL A 70 2.78 2.86 2.38
N VAL A 71 3.57 2.50 3.39
CA VAL A 71 5.01 2.73 3.43
C VAL A 71 5.73 1.51 2.87
N TRP A 72 6.65 1.75 1.95
CA TRP A 72 7.46 0.74 1.31
C TRP A 72 8.94 0.97 1.58
N ALA A 73 9.67 -0.09 1.90
CA ALA A 73 11.12 -0.12 1.72
C ALA A 73 11.43 -0.69 0.34
N VAL A 74 12.37 -0.08 -0.37
CA VAL A 74 12.74 -0.46 -1.73
C VAL A 74 14.21 -0.85 -1.75
N SER A 75 14.53 -2.08 -2.14
CA SER A 75 15.91 -2.56 -2.19
C SER A 75 16.69 -1.95 -3.39
N PRO A 76 18.05 -2.04 -3.41
CA PRO A 76 18.85 -1.63 -4.56
C PRO A 76 18.52 -2.37 -5.86
N GLU A 77 17.92 -3.55 -5.77
CA GLU A 77 17.45 -4.40 -6.86
C GLU A 77 16.02 -4.05 -7.31
N GLY A 78 15.38 -3.06 -6.68
CA GLY A 78 14.01 -2.65 -6.98
C GLY A 78 12.94 -3.55 -6.36
N ILE A 79 13.28 -4.35 -5.35
CA ILE A 79 12.30 -5.16 -4.63
C ILE A 79 11.55 -4.26 -3.64
N PHE A 80 10.22 -4.29 -3.73
CA PHE A 80 9.33 -3.59 -2.80
C PHE A 80 9.02 -4.49 -1.58
N ASP A 81 9.20 -3.94 -0.39
CA ASP A 81 8.82 -4.53 0.90
C ASP A 81 7.74 -3.63 1.53
N ASN A 82 6.52 -4.15 1.67
CA ASN A 82 5.40 -3.42 2.27
C ASN A 82 5.57 -3.40 3.78
N LEU A 83 5.88 -2.22 4.33
CA LEU A 83 6.11 -2.06 5.77
C LEU A 83 4.81 -1.85 6.56
N GLY A 84 3.72 -1.44 5.88
CA GLY A 84 2.40 -1.26 6.47
C GLY A 84 1.79 0.13 6.25
N GLU A 85 0.67 0.35 6.94
CA GLU A 85 -0.16 1.56 6.86
C GLU A 85 0.38 2.72 7.70
N LEU A 86 0.55 3.88 7.06
CA LEU A 86 0.84 5.15 7.72
C LEU A 86 -0.38 5.57 8.57
N GLN A 87 -0.16 5.78 9.87
CA GLN A 87 -1.22 6.21 10.77
C GLN A 87 -1.48 7.70 10.59
N ILE A 88 -2.72 8.07 10.25
CA ILE A 88 -3.12 9.46 10.03
C ILE A 88 -4.02 9.91 11.19
N ASN A 89 -3.60 10.95 11.90
CA ASN A 89 -4.43 11.63 12.90
C ASN A 89 -4.60 13.10 12.50
N GLY A 90 -5.80 13.45 12.04
CA GLY A 90 -6.08 14.76 11.45
C GLY A 90 -5.22 14.98 10.20
N ASN A 91 -4.27 15.89 10.28
CA ASN A 91 -3.34 16.21 9.19
C ASN A 91 -1.88 15.78 9.51
N LYS A 92 -1.68 14.88 10.48
CA LYS A 92 -0.38 14.34 10.85
C LYS A 92 -0.30 12.86 10.49
N GLY A 93 0.73 12.48 9.74
CA GLY A 93 1.09 11.10 9.43
C GLY A 93 2.25 10.63 10.30
N GLN A 94 2.12 9.45 10.91
CA GLN A 94 3.18 8.82 11.71
C GLN A 94 3.28 7.33 11.37
N PHE A 95 4.50 6.81 11.34
CA PHE A 95 4.73 5.41 11.07
C PHE A 95 6.03 4.92 11.72
N THR A 96 5.97 3.71 12.25
CA THR A 96 7.14 3.00 12.79
C THR A 96 7.06 1.54 12.38
N ALA A 97 8.11 1.01 11.76
CA ALA A 97 8.22 -0.40 11.42
C ALA A 97 9.68 -0.85 11.38
N THR A 98 9.89 -2.14 11.09
CA THR A 98 11.22 -2.71 10.86
C THR A 98 11.27 -3.40 9.50
N THR A 99 12.44 -3.37 8.87
CA THR A 99 12.75 -4.14 7.67
C THR A 99 14.09 -4.86 7.83
N ARG A 100 14.30 -5.95 7.09
CA ARG A 100 15.58 -6.66 7.07
C ARG A 100 16.62 -5.94 6.21
N PHE A 101 16.20 -5.05 5.30
CA PHE A 101 17.12 -4.34 4.42
C PHE A 101 18.09 -3.45 5.20
N GLY A 102 19.40 -3.65 4.97
CA GLY A 102 20.45 -2.74 5.45
C GLY A 102 20.73 -1.59 4.49
N GLN A 103 20.26 -1.69 3.25
CA GLN A 103 20.33 -0.65 2.24
C GLN A 103 19.00 -0.58 1.51
N PHE A 104 18.31 0.56 1.55
CA PHE A 104 16.99 0.73 0.94
C PHE A 104 16.61 2.21 0.76
N GLY A 105 15.62 2.46 -0.09
CA GLY A 105 14.90 3.74 -0.18
C GLY A 105 13.52 3.63 0.47
N ILE A 106 12.91 4.79 0.78
CA ILE A 106 11.54 4.88 1.28
C ILE A 106 10.63 5.43 0.18
N LEU A 107 9.50 4.77 -0.05
CA LEU A 107 8.41 5.20 -0.93
C LEU A 107 7.11 5.15 -0.14
N ILE A 108 6.23 6.12 -0.33
CA ILE A 108 4.87 6.11 0.23
C ILE A 108 3.88 6.37 -0.89
N SER A 109 2.94 5.47 -1.07
CA SER A 109 1.89 5.55 -2.09
C SER A 109 0.51 5.52 -1.46
N ALA A 110 -0.46 6.16 -2.12
CA ALA A 110 -1.86 6.01 -1.78
C ALA A 110 -2.39 4.70 -2.35
N GLU A 111 -3.12 3.95 -1.53
CA GLU A 111 -3.55 2.60 -1.85
C GLU A 111 -5.02 2.37 -1.52
N PRO A 112 -5.69 1.44 -2.22
CA PRO A 112 -7.06 1.07 -1.92
C PRO A 112 -7.19 0.34 -0.57
N HIS A 113 -6.18 -0.42 -0.16
CA HIS A 113 -6.05 -1.06 1.15
C HIS A 113 -4.57 -1.28 1.50
N TYR A 114 -4.26 -1.48 2.78
CA TYR A 114 -2.86 -1.50 3.24
C TYR A 114 -2.06 -2.73 2.79
N LEU A 115 -2.72 -3.87 2.54
CA LEU A 115 -2.07 -5.15 2.24
C LEU A 115 -1.71 -5.37 0.76
N VAL A 116 -1.70 -4.33 -0.08
CA VAL A 116 -1.30 -4.48 -1.49
C VAL A 116 0.14 -5.02 -1.63
N ASP A 117 0.41 -5.74 -2.71
CA ASP A 117 1.70 -6.41 -2.98
C ASP A 117 2.64 -5.62 -3.91
N ARG A 118 2.12 -4.58 -4.56
CA ARG A 118 2.89 -3.61 -5.36
C ARG A 118 2.33 -2.21 -5.14
N PRO A 119 3.18 -1.16 -5.17
CA PRO A 119 2.71 0.22 -5.07
C PRO A 119 1.88 0.61 -6.30
N SER A 120 0.83 1.39 -6.07
CA SER A 120 0.12 2.12 -7.12
C SER A 120 0.99 3.21 -7.74
N SER A 121 0.54 3.77 -8.85
CA SER A 121 1.18 4.93 -9.47
C SER A 121 0.98 6.23 -8.66
N ALA A 122 0.13 6.22 -7.65
CA ALA A 122 -0.17 7.38 -6.81
C ALA A 122 0.86 7.54 -5.67
N VAL A 123 2.11 7.73 -6.05
CA VAL A 123 3.22 8.01 -5.13
C VAL A 123 3.03 9.40 -4.54
N ALA A 124 2.89 9.45 -3.21
CA ALA A 124 2.65 10.68 -2.46
C ALA A 124 3.93 11.23 -1.84
N TYR A 125 4.81 10.34 -1.37
CA TYR A 125 6.10 10.71 -0.80
C TYR A 125 7.21 9.78 -1.26
N ARG A 126 8.42 10.33 -1.37
CA ARG A 126 9.63 9.53 -1.60
C ARG A 126 10.81 10.09 -0.83
N GLY A 127 11.68 9.20 -0.39
CA GLY A 127 12.97 9.54 0.20
C GLY A 127 13.86 10.24 -0.81
N GLN A 128 14.32 11.43 -0.44
CA GLN A 128 15.38 12.15 -1.13
C GLN A 128 16.40 12.58 -0.07
N THR A 129 17.61 12.05 -0.19
CA THR A 129 18.69 12.40 0.74
C THR A 129 19.43 13.60 0.16
N PRO A 130 19.66 14.67 0.94
CA PRO A 130 20.56 15.75 0.51
C PRO A 130 21.93 15.18 0.12
N LYS A 131 22.65 15.85 -0.79
CA LYS A 131 23.92 15.39 -1.40
C LYS A 131 25.12 15.21 -0.42
N THR A 132 24.92 15.18 0.90
CA THR A 132 25.99 15.16 1.90
C THR A 132 25.99 13.88 2.75
N ASP A 133 27.19 13.38 3.02
CA ASP A 133 27.61 12.40 4.04
C ASP A 133 27.06 10.96 4.03
N VAL A 134 26.09 10.61 3.18
CA VAL A 134 25.58 9.23 3.10
C VAL A 134 25.86 8.63 1.72
N ARG A 135 26.44 7.42 1.68
CA ARG A 135 26.60 6.65 0.44
C ARG A 135 25.21 6.31 -0.11
N ARG A 136 24.81 7.02 -1.17
CA ARG A 136 23.53 6.82 -1.86
C ARG A 136 23.72 6.27 -3.27
N LYS A 137 22.73 5.50 -3.74
CA LYS A 137 22.58 5.06 -5.13
C LYS A 137 21.20 5.48 -5.61
N MET A 138 21.11 6.12 -6.77
CA MET A 138 19.82 6.37 -7.39
C MET A 138 19.37 5.10 -8.11
N VAL A 139 18.12 4.68 -7.86
CA VAL A 139 17.48 3.54 -8.52
C VAL A 139 16.13 3.98 -9.04
N SER A 140 15.86 3.71 -10.32
CA SER A 140 14.55 3.90 -10.92
C SER A 140 13.74 2.63 -10.75
N VAL A 141 12.54 2.73 -10.20
CA VAL A 141 11.63 1.61 -10.01
C VAL A 141 10.30 1.85 -10.70
N GLU A 142 9.71 0.79 -11.26
CA GLU A 142 8.39 0.83 -11.86
C GLU A 142 7.31 0.68 -10.79
N VAL A 143 6.31 1.56 -10.82
CA VAL A 143 5.14 1.56 -9.94
C VAL A 143 3.86 1.60 -10.78
N GLY A 144 2.72 1.30 -10.15
CA GLY A 144 1.44 1.31 -10.87
C GLY A 144 1.22 0.10 -11.77
N SER A 145 1.77 -1.06 -11.39
CA SER A 145 1.56 -2.32 -12.14
C SER A 145 0.11 -2.82 -12.13
N TYR A 146 -0.78 -2.20 -11.36
CA TYR A 146 -2.19 -2.55 -11.24
C TYR A 146 -3.08 -1.36 -11.57
N ASP A 147 -4.10 -1.61 -12.39
CA ASP A 147 -5.13 -0.63 -12.71
C ASP A 147 -6.25 -0.66 -11.68
N TYR A 148 -6.43 0.47 -10.99
CA TYR A 148 -7.50 0.68 -10.01
C TYR A 148 -8.59 1.63 -10.50
N SER A 149 -8.56 2.04 -11.78
CA SER A 149 -9.53 2.99 -12.36
C SER A 149 -10.97 2.47 -12.36
N SER A 150 -11.15 1.15 -12.35
CA SER A 150 -12.47 0.48 -12.30
C SER A 150 -13.00 0.25 -10.87
N LEU A 151 -12.26 0.67 -9.84
CA LEU A 151 -12.73 0.57 -8.46
C LEU A 151 -13.83 1.59 -8.20
N ALA A 152 -14.98 1.08 -7.77
CA ALA A 152 -16.06 1.92 -7.27
C ALA A 152 -15.70 2.33 -5.83
N ALA A 153 -15.57 3.62 -5.56
CA ALA A 153 -15.29 4.10 -4.21
C ALA A 153 -16.42 3.63 -3.26
N PRO A 154 -16.14 2.76 -2.26
CA PRO A 154 -17.16 2.35 -1.32
C PRO A 154 -17.61 3.56 -0.50
N SER A 155 -18.90 3.63 -0.14
CA SER A 155 -19.38 4.67 0.76
C SER A 155 -18.58 4.63 2.06
N SER A 156 -18.06 5.77 2.49
CA SER A 156 -17.31 5.93 3.73
C SER A 156 -18.07 6.72 4.80
N ILE A 157 -19.31 7.14 4.53
CA ILE A 157 -20.08 7.96 5.45
C ILE A 157 -20.44 7.12 6.68
N GLY A 158 -20.01 7.59 7.86
CA GLY A 158 -20.28 6.91 9.14
C GLY A 158 -19.53 5.60 9.36
N LEU A 159 -18.59 5.24 8.47
CA LEU A 159 -17.83 4.00 8.55
C LEU A 159 -16.36 4.26 8.88
N GLN A 160 -15.79 3.33 9.63
CA GLN A 160 -14.37 3.32 9.92
C GLN A 160 -13.56 3.01 8.65
N GLY A 161 -12.40 3.65 8.48
CA GLY A 161 -11.62 3.58 7.24
C GLY A 161 -11.22 2.15 6.83
N TRP A 162 -10.94 1.29 7.78
CA TRP A 162 -10.59 -0.12 7.54
C TRP A 162 -11.75 -0.97 7.00
N ILE A 163 -13.01 -0.59 7.24
CA ILE A 163 -14.18 -1.21 6.57
C ILE A 163 -14.16 -0.88 5.08
N VAL A 164 -13.85 0.38 4.75
CA VAL A 164 -13.75 0.85 3.36
C VAL A 164 -12.63 0.10 2.64
N GLN A 165 -11.48 -0.08 3.30
CA GLN A 165 -10.37 -0.88 2.78
C GLN A 165 -10.76 -2.35 2.56
N ALA A 166 -11.49 -2.98 3.49
CA ALA A 166 -11.97 -4.35 3.34
C ALA A 166 -12.87 -4.53 2.11
N ARG A 167 -13.83 -3.62 1.91
CA ARG A 167 -14.68 -3.62 0.71
C ARG A 167 -13.88 -3.40 -0.58
N ALA A 168 -12.92 -2.47 -0.55
CA ALA A 168 -12.04 -2.23 -1.70
C ALA A 168 -11.20 -3.47 -2.04
N ALA A 169 -10.62 -4.14 -1.04
CA ALA A 169 -9.86 -5.38 -1.23
C ALA A 169 -10.71 -6.48 -1.88
N PHE A 170 -11.94 -6.68 -1.39
CA PHE A 170 -12.86 -7.67 -1.97
C PHE A 170 -13.25 -7.33 -3.41
N GLN A 171 -13.48 -6.05 -3.71
CA GLN A 171 -13.74 -5.60 -5.08
C GLN A 171 -12.54 -5.85 -6.01
N ILE A 172 -11.32 -5.61 -5.55
CA ILE A 172 -10.09 -5.91 -6.32
C ILE A 172 -10.02 -7.40 -6.65
N ALA A 173 -10.30 -8.29 -5.68
CA ALA A 173 -10.31 -9.73 -5.91
C ALA A 173 -11.33 -10.12 -7.00
N ARG A 174 -12.53 -9.52 -6.96
CA ARG A 174 -13.55 -9.71 -8.00
C ARG A 174 -13.09 -9.22 -9.37
N ASN A 175 -12.53 -8.01 -9.43
CA ASN A 175 -12.06 -7.42 -10.68
C ASN A 175 -10.87 -8.21 -11.28
N ALA A 176 -10.09 -8.90 -10.44
CA ALA A 176 -9.05 -9.83 -10.86
C ALA A 176 -9.59 -11.20 -11.32
N ALA A 177 -10.91 -11.38 -11.42
CA ALA A 177 -11.58 -12.65 -11.75
C ALA A 177 -11.17 -13.81 -10.81
N ALA A 178 -10.96 -13.50 -9.53
CA ALA A 178 -10.54 -14.50 -8.54
C ALA A 178 -11.60 -15.57 -8.29
N ASP A 179 -12.88 -15.31 -8.56
CA ASP A 179 -13.93 -16.32 -8.54
C ASP A 179 -13.67 -17.49 -9.50
N ARG A 180 -12.98 -17.22 -10.62
CA ARG A 180 -12.64 -18.23 -11.63
C ARG A 180 -11.21 -18.72 -11.50
N LEU A 181 -10.28 -17.80 -11.30
CA LEU A 181 -8.85 -18.09 -11.29
C LEU A 181 -8.37 -18.56 -9.91
N ALA A 182 -9.01 -18.12 -8.83
CA ALA A 182 -8.64 -18.44 -7.45
C ALA A 182 -9.85 -18.81 -6.57
N PRO A 183 -10.64 -19.83 -6.96
CA PRO A 183 -11.95 -20.08 -6.37
C PRO A 183 -11.91 -20.46 -4.88
N GLU A 184 -10.85 -21.14 -4.41
CA GLU A 184 -10.70 -21.49 -3.00
C GLU A 184 -10.42 -20.26 -2.15
N GLU A 185 -9.42 -19.45 -2.55
CA GLU A 185 -9.05 -18.22 -1.86
C GLU A 185 -10.20 -17.20 -1.91
N PHE A 186 -10.87 -17.09 -3.06
CA PHE A 186 -12.01 -16.19 -3.25
C PHE A 186 -13.21 -16.61 -2.39
N ARG A 187 -13.49 -17.91 -2.25
CA ARG A 187 -14.55 -18.38 -1.35
C ARG A 187 -14.31 -17.97 0.10
N ASN A 188 -13.07 -18.05 0.59
CA ASN A 188 -12.75 -17.56 1.93
C ASN A 188 -12.96 -16.04 2.06
N ALA A 189 -12.62 -15.28 1.01
CA ALA A 189 -12.90 -13.84 0.98
C ALA A 189 -14.40 -13.53 1.00
N GLN A 190 -15.21 -14.32 0.28
CA GLN A 190 -16.68 -14.20 0.27
C GLN A 190 -17.31 -14.48 1.64
N VAL A 191 -16.82 -15.51 2.33
CA VAL A 191 -17.28 -15.83 3.70
C VAL A 191 -16.93 -14.67 4.63
N ALA A 192 -15.67 -14.22 4.61
CA ALA A 192 -15.22 -13.14 5.48
C ALA A 192 -16.00 -11.83 5.27
N ILE A 193 -16.23 -11.42 4.01
CA ILE A 193 -16.98 -10.18 3.74
C ILE A 193 -18.45 -10.34 4.15
N GLY A 194 -19.05 -11.52 3.94
CA GLY A 194 -20.41 -11.80 4.41
C GLY A 194 -20.54 -11.63 5.92
N SER A 195 -19.60 -12.20 6.68
CA SER A 195 -19.54 -12.05 8.15
C SER A 195 -19.34 -10.59 8.57
N LEU A 196 -18.46 -9.85 7.90
CA LEU A 196 -18.25 -8.42 8.19
C LEU A 196 -19.52 -7.60 7.98
N GLU A 197 -20.21 -7.77 6.85
CA GLU A 197 -21.43 -7.02 6.54
C GLU A 197 -22.56 -7.35 7.52
N GLU A 198 -22.70 -8.62 7.93
CA GLU A 198 -23.67 -9.01 8.95
C GLU A 198 -23.38 -8.34 10.31
N LEU A 199 -22.11 -8.29 10.72
CA LEU A 199 -21.71 -7.62 11.96
C LEU A 199 -21.95 -6.11 11.91
N ILE A 200 -21.72 -5.47 10.75
CA ILE A 200 -22.04 -4.05 10.54
C ILE A 200 -23.55 -3.82 10.68
N MET A 201 -24.39 -4.67 10.08
CA MET A 201 -25.84 -4.58 10.19
C MET A 201 -26.33 -4.73 11.64
N ARG A 202 -25.63 -5.54 12.44
CA ARG A 202 -25.91 -5.74 13.87
C ARG A 202 -25.30 -4.66 14.77
N ALA A 203 -24.66 -3.64 14.19
CA ALA A 203 -23.94 -2.59 14.92
C ALA A 203 -22.92 -3.15 15.93
N ALA A 204 -22.21 -4.22 15.54
CA ALA A 204 -21.16 -4.79 16.38
C ALA A 204 -20.09 -3.73 16.72
N PRO A 205 -19.48 -3.81 17.91
CA PRO A 205 -18.45 -2.87 18.33
C PRO A 205 -17.15 -3.01 17.51
N ALA A 206 -16.33 -1.96 17.54
CA ALA A 206 -15.15 -1.84 16.68
C ALA A 206 -14.08 -2.91 16.92
N ASP A 207 -13.96 -3.41 18.15
CA ASP A 207 -13.05 -4.49 18.56
C ASP A 207 -13.41 -5.85 17.92
N ILE A 208 -14.67 -6.06 17.54
CA ILE A 208 -15.13 -7.23 16.79
C ILE A 208 -15.02 -6.99 15.28
N LEU A 209 -15.39 -5.80 14.83
CA LEU A 209 -15.38 -5.47 13.40
C LEU A 209 -13.96 -5.36 12.82
N TRP A 210 -13.01 -4.80 13.59
CA TRP A 210 -11.61 -4.62 13.15
C TRP A 210 -10.93 -5.93 12.73
N PRO A 211 -10.86 -6.99 13.56
CA PRO A 211 -10.23 -8.24 13.13
C PRO A 211 -10.96 -8.86 11.92
N THR A 212 -12.29 -8.82 11.90
CA THR A 212 -13.07 -9.34 10.77
C THR A 212 -12.76 -8.60 9.45
N ALA A 213 -12.61 -7.27 9.50
CA ALA A 213 -12.22 -6.49 8.32
C ALA A 213 -10.79 -6.82 7.86
N ASN A 214 -9.86 -7.05 8.79
CA ASN A 214 -8.51 -7.49 8.43
C ASN A 214 -8.51 -8.89 7.80
N GLU A 215 -9.39 -9.78 8.23
CA GLU A 215 -9.59 -11.09 7.57
C GLU A 215 -10.08 -10.93 6.13
N VAL A 216 -11.05 -10.03 5.89
CA VAL A 216 -11.50 -9.71 4.53
C VAL A 216 -10.35 -9.22 3.67
N ILE A 217 -9.55 -8.27 4.17
CA ILE A 217 -8.39 -7.72 3.44
C ILE A 217 -7.40 -8.85 3.13
N GLY A 218 -7.07 -9.68 4.13
CA GLY A 218 -6.16 -10.80 4.00
C GLY A 218 -6.59 -11.84 2.96
N TRP A 219 -7.83 -12.32 3.05
CA TRP A 219 -8.36 -13.31 2.10
C TRP A 219 -8.51 -12.74 0.70
N SER A 220 -9.01 -11.51 0.57
CA SER A 220 -9.19 -10.86 -0.72
C SER A 220 -7.85 -10.60 -1.41
N GLN A 221 -6.82 -10.18 -0.67
CA GLN A 221 -5.48 -10.01 -1.24
C GLN A 221 -4.88 -11.35 -1.68
N ARG A 222 -5.01 -12.41 -0.87
CA ARG A 222 -4.56 -13.76 -1.28
C ARG A 222 -5.23 -14.22 -2.58
N ALA A 223 -6.55 -14.03 -2.67
CA ALA A 223 -7.32 -14.35 -3.87
C ALA A 223 -6.86 -13.53 -5.09
N THR A 224 -6.60 -12.24 -4.90
CA THR A 224 -6.10 -11.33 -5.93
C THR A 224 -4.73 -11.77 -6.45
N VAL A 225 -3.78 -12.04 -5.56
CA VAL A 225 -2.42 -12.46 -5.93
C VAL A 225 -2.45 -13.81 -6.65
N ALA A 226 -3.21 -14.78 -6.13
CA ALA A 226 -3.37 -16.09 -6.76
C ALA A 226 -3.97 -15.98 -8.17
N ALA A 227 -5.02 -15.16 -8.34
CA ALA A 227 -5.65 -14.93 -9.64
C ALA A 227 -4.68 -14.29 -10.65
N ARG A 228 -3.95 -13.24 -10.25
CA ARG A 228 -2.94 -12.58 -11.10
C ARG A 228 -1.77 -13.49 -11.46
N ALA A 229 -1.37 -14.40 -10.58
CA ALA A 229 -0.34 -15.38 -10.87
C ALA A 229 -0.82 -16.40 -11.92
N ARG A 230 -2.07 -16.84 -11.82
CA ARG A 230 -2.68 -17.82 -12.72
C ARG A 230 -3.10 -17.22 -14.08
N SER A 231 -3.40 -15.92 -14.15
CA SER A 231 -3.74 -15.26 -15.43
C SER A 231 -2.55 -15.06 -16.37
N LYS A 232 -1.31 -15.23 -15.87
CA LYS A 232 -0.08 -15.12 -16.65
C LYS A 232 0.35 -16.46 -17.28
N ASN A 233 -0.29 -17.56 -16.87
CA ASN A 233 -0.04 -18.92 -17.38
C ASN A 233 -1.12 -19.31 -18.39
#